data_AF-A0A2V2S6V4-F1
#
_entry.id   AF-A0A2V2S6V4-F1
#
_cell.length_a   1.000
_cell.length_b   1.000
_cell.length_c   1.000
_cell.angle_alpha   90.00
_cell.angle_beta   90.00
_cell.angle_gamma   90.00
#
_symmetry.space_group_name_H-M   'P 1'
#
loop_
_entity.id
_entity.type
_entity.pdbx_description
1 polymer ?
#
loop_
_entity_poly.entity_id
_entity_poly.type
_entity_poly.pdbx_seq_one_letter_code
_entity_poly.pdbx_strand_id
1 'polypeptide(L)'
;MNGNAPAGFVVWGVDLAPYGPVELPTLVSWIKDERVLADTWVYTVKAGAWQKAAEILELQMFFSSKAPARQGHNRSAAPAISPKWLRRVKILATLSEAQLERLGGFMEIQKVPQWATVVREGESGDGMFFILEGEFRVRTHVAGRETVLATLGTGEFFGDMGLLDRGPRSADVVANTDGMVAMISRSSFERVAAEAQDLAAPLALAMGKTLSARIRKADKRLTDSLRLACAVA
;
A
#
# COMPACT_ATOMS: atom_id res chain seq x y z
N MET A 1 7.45 -23.85 29.31
CA MET A 1 7.89 -22.53 29.81
C MET A 1 7.76 -21.55 28.67
N ASN A 2 7.04 -20.45 28.90
CA ASN A 2 6.41 -19.59 27.89
C ASN A 2 7.41 -18.93 26.93
N GLY A 3 7.30 -19.23 25.64
CA GLY A 3 8.00 -18.52 24.56
C GLY A 3 7.32 -17.18 24.30
N ASN A 4 7.72 -16.14 25.04
CA ASN A 4 7.31 -14.77 24.78
C ASN A 4 8.02 -14.30 23.50
N ALA A 5 7.31 -14.27 22.37
CA ALA A 5 7.84 -13.67 21.14
C ALA A 5 8.20 -12.18 21.42
N PRO A 6 9.33 -11.66 20.93
CA PRO A 6 9.74 -10.29 21.22
C PRO A 6 8.68 -9.30 20.73
N ALA A 7 8.30 -8.36 21.60
CA ALA A 7 7.33 -7.32 21.30
C ALA A 7 8.01 -6.21 20.48
N GLY A 8 8.26 -6.49 19.20
CA GLY A 8 8.81 -5.52 18.26
C GLY A 8 7.74 -4.56 17.76
N PHE A 9 8.06 -3.27 17.78
CA PHE A 9 7.28 -2.21 17.16
C PHE A 9 8.04 -1.60 15.99
N VAL A 10 7.39 -1.39 14.84
CA VAL A 10 7.96 -0.59 13.74
C VAL A 10 7.15 0.69 13.62
N VAL A 11 7.81 1.83 13.65
CA VAL A 11 7.18 3.16 13.59
C VAL A 11 7.32 3.69 12.18
N TRP A 12 6.24 4.26 11.63
CA TRP A 12 6.33 4.99 10.38
C TRP A 12 6.77 6.43 10.63
N GLY A 13 7.96 6.79 10.14
CA GLY A 13 8.53 8.12 10.31
C GLY A 13 7.89 9.17 9.40
N VAL A 14 8.08 10.44 9.78
CA VAL A 14 7.61 11.61 9.02
C VAL A 14 8.32 11.79 7.66
N ASP A 15 9.47 11.15 7.51
CA ASP A 15 10.25 11.04 6.28
C ASP A 15 9.76 9.94 5.33
N LEU A 16 8.63 9.30 5.66
CA LEU A 16 8.03 8.19 4.92
C LEU A 16 8.89 6.92 4.89
N ALA A 17 9.59 6.64 6.00
CA ALA A 17 10.37 5.42 6.17
C ALA A 17 9.96 4.62 7.43
N PRO A 18 10.07 3.28 7.41
CA PRO A 18 9.86 2.46 8.60
C PRO A 18 11.10 2.46 9.52
N TYR A 19 10.89 2.67 10.81
CA TYR A 19 11.91 2.63 11.86
C TYR A 19 11.64 1.51 12.87
N GLY A 20 12.60 0.59 13.03
CA GLY A 20 12.51 -0.51 13.98
C GLY A 20 12.99 -1.85 13.41
N PRO A 21 12.65 -2.99 14.04
CA PRO A 21 11.81 -3.10 15.24
C PRO A 21 12.48 -2.52 16.50
N VAL A 22 11.71 -1.83 17.34
CA VAL A 22 12.12 -1.32 18.67
C VAL A 22 11.27 -1.93 19.77
N GLU A 23 11.81 -1.98 20.99
CA GLU A 23 11.09 -2.42 22.18
C GLU A 23 10.22 -1.30 22.76
N LEU A 24 9.21 -1.68 23.58
CA LEU A 24 8.25 -0.75 24.18
C LEU A 24 8.91 0.44 24.91
N PRO A 25 9.97 0.29 25.72
CA PRO A 25 10.60 1.44 26.39
C PRO A 25 11.17 2.48 25.42
N THR A 26 11.75 2.03 24.31
CA THR A 26 12.28 2.91 23.25
C THR A 26 11.15 3.63 22.54
N LEU A 27 10.07 2.91 22.22
CA LEU A 27 8.88 3.52 21.61
C LEU A 27 8.25 4.58 22.52
N VAL A 28 8.14 4.30 23.82
CA VAL A 28 7.64 5.26 24.82
C VAL A 28 8.54 6.49 24.91
N SER A 29 9.87 6.34 24.82
CA SER A 29 10.77 7.50 24.71
C SER A 29 10.45 8.35 23.49
N TRP A 30 10.21 7.74 22.34
CA TRP A 30 9.88 8.48 21.11
C TRP A 30 8.54 9.19 21.19
N ILE A 31 7.57 8.63 21.90
CA ILE A 31 6.29 9.31 22.19
C ILE A 31 6.51 10.53 23.08
N LYS A 32 7.31 10.39 24.15
CA LYS A 32 7.64 11.49 25.07
C LYS A 32 8.44 12.60 24.40
N ASP A 33 9.28 12.24 23.43
CA ASP A 33 10.08 13.18 22.64
C ASP A 33 9.29 13.74 21.44
N GLU A 34 7.98 13.51 21.37
CA GLU A 34 7.07 13.96 20.29
C GLU A 34 7.47 13.47 18.87
N ARG A 35 8.31 12.45 18.79
CA ARG A 35 8.70 11.77 17.54
C ARG A 35 7.64 10.78 17.05
N VAL A 36 6.73 10.37 17.93
CA VAL A 36 5.58 9.51 17.64
C VAL A 36 4.32 10.17 18.20
N LEU A 37 3.44 10.58 17.30
CA LEU A 37 2.17 11.23 17.59
C LEU A 37 1.02 10.22 17.63
N ALA A 38 -0.14 10.64 18.14
CA ALA A 38 -1.33 9.79 18.28
C ALA A 38 -1.77 9.14 16.95
N ASP A 39 -1.63 9.85 15.85
CA ASP A 39 -1.94 9.43 14.48
C ASP A 39 -0.73 8.81 13.75
N THR A 40 0.41 8.63 14.42
CA THR A 40 1.56 7.93 13.83
C THR A 40 1.24 6.46 13.69
N TRP A 41 1.57 5.88 12.55
CA TRP A 41 1.40 4.45 12.33
C TRP A 41 2.48 3.67 13.07
N VAL A 42 2.07 2.64 13.79
CA VAL A 42 2.94 1.69 14.49
C VAL A 42 2.51 0.26 14.15
N TYR A 43 3.44 -0.55 13.63
CA TYR A 43 3.25 -1.97 13.37
C TYR A 43 3.55 -2.74 14.63
N THR A 44 2.63 -3.60 15.06
CA THR A 44 2.89 -4.50 16.18
C THR A 44 3.20 -5.90 15.64
N VAL A 45 4.38 -6.42 15.96
CA VAL A 45 4.77 -7.78 15.54
C VAL A 45 3.80 -8.83 16.11
N LYS A 46 3.27 -8.60 17.32
CA LYS A 46 2.30 -9.47 17.99
C LYS A 46 0.93 -9.53 17.29
N ALA A 47 0.41 -8.40 16.80
CA ALA A 47 -0.88 -8.40 16.08
C ALA A 47 -0.72 -8.59 14.57
N GLY A 48 0.52 -8.51 14.05
CA GLY A 48 0.79 -8.60 12.62
C GLY A 48 0.14 -7.47 11.81
N ALA A 49 -0.14 -6.33 12.44
CA ALA A 49 -0.95 -5.26 11.86
C ALA A 49 -0.45 -3.87 12.25
N TRP A 50 -0.67 -2.91 11.35
CA TRP A 50 -0.48 -1.48 11.63
C TRP A 50 -1.67 -0.93 12.40
N GLN A 51 -1.37 -0.14 13.43
CA GLN A 51 -2.33 0.59 14.24
C GLN A 51 -1.86 2.03 14.41
N LYS A 52 -2.80 2.97 14.49
CA LYS A 52 -2.44 4.32 14.95
C LYS A 52 -1.90 4.18 16.37
N ALA A 53 -0.91 4.98 16.76
CA ALA A 53 -0.29 4.86 18.08
C ALA A 53 -1.33 4.97 19.20
N ALA A 54 -2.36 5.81 19.02
CA ALA A 54 -3.50 5.93 19.95
C ALA A 54 -4.48 4.74 19.94
N GLU A 55 -4.44 3.86 18.94
CA GLU A 55 -5.25 2.63 18.87
C GLU A 55 -4.57 1.42 19.55
N ILE A 56 -3.29 1.52 19.91
CA ILE A 56 -2.53 0.45 20.55
C ILE A 56 -2.75 0.51 22.07
N LEU A 57 -3.27 -0.57 22.65
CA LEU A 57 -3.66 -0.63 24.06
C LEU A 57 -2.50 -0.27 25.00
N GLU A 58 -1.29 -0.75 24.71
CA GLU A 58 -0.08 -0.47 25.49
C GLU A 58 0.34 1.01 25.44
N LEU A 59 -0.10 1.75 24.42
CA LEU A 59 0.30 3.14 24.17
C LEU A 59 -0.80 4.15 24.48
N GLN A 60 -2.06 3.70 24.59
CA GLN A 60 -3.23 4.55 24.84
C GLN A 60 -3.08 5.50 26.03
N MET A 61 -2.42 5.04 27.10
CA MET A 61 -2.19 5.85 28.30
C MET A 61 -1.33 7.10 28.06
N PHE A 62 -0.62 7.17 26.92
CA PHE A 62 0.23 8.30 26.55
C PHE A 62 -0.46 9.30 25.59
N PHE A 63 -1.70 9.03 25.14
CA PHE A 63 -2.36 9.80 24.07
C PHE A 63 -3.77 10.32 24.38
N SER A 64 -4.11 10.53 25.64
CA SER A 64 -5.47 10.85 26.14
C SER A 64 -6.50 11.43 25.14
N SER A 65 -7.56 10.62 24.96
CA SER A 65 -8.91 10.85 24.39
C SER A 65 -9.14 10.71 22.87
N LYS A 66 -9.45 9.43 22.54
CA LYS A 66 -10.52 8.92 21.66
C LYS A 66 -10.28 8.90 20.13
N ALA A 67 -10.10 7.68 19.61
CA ALA A 67 -10.18 7.33 18.19
C ALA A 67 -11.36 6.36 17.92
N PRO A 68 -12.03 6.43 16.76
CA PRO A 68 -13.15 5.57 16.40
C PRO A 68 -12.71 4.22 15.79
N ALA A 69 -13.65 3.27 15.74
CA ALA A 69 -13.45 1.86 15.42
C ALA A 69 -13.23 1.55 13.93
N ARG A 70 -12.43 0.50 13.66
CA ARG A 70 -12.16 -0.08 12.34
C ARG A 70 -13.32 -0.92 11.81
N GLN A 71 -13.65 -0.76 10.53
CA GLN A 71 -14.48 -1.70 9.77
C GLN A 71 -13.59 -2.76 9.11
N GLY A 72 -13.77 -4.01 9.51
CA GLY A 72 -13.14 -5.16 8.87
C GLY A 72 -13.85 -5.50 7.56
N HIS A 73 -13.08 -5.63 6.48
CA HIS A 73 -13.59 -6.16 5.23
C HIS A 73 -13.82 -7.66 5.38
N ASN A 74 -15.08 -8.06 5.27
CA ASN A 74 -15.57 -9.42 5.44
C ASN A 74 -15.17 -10.28 4.22
N ARG A 75 -14.50 -11.41 4.47
CA ARG A 75 -14.12 -12.38 3.45
C ARG A 75 -15.36 -13.13 2.96
N SER A 76 -15.77 -12.90 1.71
CA SER A 76 -16.63 -13.81 0.97
C SER A 76 -15.82 -14.44 -0.16
N ALA A 77 -15.99 -15.74 -0.38
CA ALA A 77 -15.34 -16.48 -1.46
C ALA A 77 -15.63 -15.81 -2.82
N ALA A 78 -14.58 -15.24 -3.42
CA ALA A 78 -14.66 -14.55 -4.70
C ALA A 78 -14.60 -15.56 -5.86
N PRO A 79 -15.28 -15.28 -6.99
CA PRO A 79 -15.18 -16.11 -8.19
C PRO A 79 -13.74 -16.14 -8.72
N ALA A 80 -13.33 -17.28 -9.29
CA ALA A 80 -12.00 -17.47 -9.86
C ALA A 80 -11.69 -16.43 -10.95
N ILE A 81 -10.53 -15.78 -10.86
CA ILE A 81 -10.09 -14.77 -11.83
C ILE A 81 -9.71 -15.45 -13.14
N SER A 82 -10.33 -15.05 -14.24
CA SER A 82 -9.97 -15.55 -15.57
C SER A 82 -8.54 -15.10 -15.94
N PRO A 83 -7.64 -16.02 -16.36
CA PRO A 83 -6.28 -15.68 -16.79
C PRO A 83 -6.23 -14.62 -17.91
N LYS A 84 -7.28 -14.55 -18.74
CA LYS A 84 -7.41 -13.56 -19.83
C LYS A 84 -7.43 -12.12 -19.32
N TRP A 85 -7.99 -11.86 -18.14
CA TRP A 85 -7.98 -10.53 -17.55
C TRP A 85 -6.60 -10.17 -17.01
N LEU A 86 -5.93 -11.12 -16.35
CA LEU A 86 -4.58 -10.92 -15.82
C LEU A 86 -3.54 -10.72 -16.93
N ARG A 87 -3.74 -11.33 -18.10
CA ARG A 87 -2.89 -11.13 -19.29
C ARG A 87 -2.81 -9.66 -19.74
N ARG A 88 -3.85 -8.86 -19.49
CA ARG A 88 -3.89 -7.42 -19.85
C ARG A 88 -3.00 -6.58 -18.92
N VAL A 89 -2.59 -7.13 -17.79
CA VAL A 89 -1.74 -6.48 -16.81
C VAL A 89 -0.29 -6.55 -17.27
N LYS A 90 0.32 -5.39 -17.56
CA LYS A 90 1.65 -5.30 -18.20
C LYS A 90 2.73 -6.04 -17.43
N ILE A 91 2.67 -5.94 -16.10
CA ILE A 91 3.61 -6.59 -15.20
C ILE A 91 3.49 -8.12 -15.19
N LEU A 92 2.32 -8.67 -15.56
CA LEU A 92 2.05 -10.11 -15.60
C LEU A 92 2.21 -10.72 -17.01
N ALA A 93 2.53 -9.89 -18.02
CA ALA A 93 2.51 -10.29 -19.42
C ALA A 93 3.47 -11.46 -19.75
N THR A 94 4.56 -11.60 -18.98
CA THR A 94 5.58 -12.65 -19.19
C THR A 94 5.26 -13.98 -18.53
N LEU A 95 4.21 -14.07 -17.71
CA LEU A 95 3.81 -15.30 -17.02
C LEU A 95 3.08 -16.24 -17.99
N SER A 96 3.25 -17.56 -17.87
CA SER A 96 2.48 -18.53 -18.65
C SER A 96 0.99 -18.56 -18.24
N GLU A 97 0.10 -19.15 -19.05
CA GLU A 97 -1.32 -19.34 -18.67
C GLU A 97 -1.46 -20.05 -17.31
N ALA A 98 -0.74 -21.16 -17.11
CA ALA A 98 -0.74 -21.91 -15.85
C ALA A 98 -0.24 -21.07 -14.66
N GLN A 99 0.76 -20.21 -14.90
CA GLN A 99 1.27 -19.28 -13.89
C GLN A 99 0.24 -18.20 -13.54
N LEU A 100 -0.46 -17.64 -14.53
CA LEU A 100 -1.53 -16.66 -14.32
C LEU A 100 -2.71 -17.26 -13.56
N GLU A 101 -3.09 -18.50 -13.88
CA GLU A 101 -4.17 -19.20 -13.17
C GLU A 101 -3.83 -19.41 -11.69
N ARG A 102 -2.63 -19.91 -11.40
CA ARG A 102 -2.16 -20.04 -10.00
C ARG A 102 -2.09 -18.70 -9.30
N LEU A 103 -1.55 -17.67 -9.96
CA LEU A 103 -1.46 -16.31 -9.40
C LEU A 103 -2.87 -15.73 -9.10
N GLY A 104 -3.83 -15.98 -9.99
CA GLY A 104 -5.23 -15.59 -9.80
C GLY A 104 -5.86 -16.21 -8.55
N GLY A 105 -5.41 -17.40 -8.12
CA GLY A 105 -5.83 -18.02 -6.86
C GLY A 105 -5.39 -17.29 -5.59
N PHE A 106 -4.46 -16.33 -5.70
CA PHE A 106 -4.01 -15.48 -4.59
C PHE A 106 -4.73 -14.11 -4.55
N MET A 107 -5.63 -13.86 -5.50
CA MET A 107 -6.22 -12.55 -5.75
C MET A 107 -7.74 -12.56 -5.61
N GLU A 108 -8.29 -11.39 -5.26
CA GLU A 108 -9.72 -11.16 -5.17
C GLU A 108 -10.15 -10.06 -6.15
N ILE A 109 -11.26 -10.25 -6.86
CA ILE A 109 -11.80 -9.22 -7.75
C ILE A 109 -12.68 -8.25 -6.95
N GLN A 110 -12.45 -6.97 -7.17
CA GLN A 110 -13.30 -5.90 -6.67
C GLN A 110 -13.80 -5.05 -7.84
N LYS A 111 -15.13 -4.93 -7.95
CA LYS A 111 -15.77 -3.92 -8.81
C LYS A 111 -15.72 -2.58 -8.10
N VAL A 112 -15.37 -1.54 -8.83
CA VAL A 112 -15.22 -0.19 -8.30
C VAL A 112 -16.11 0.76 -9.11
N PRO A 113 -17.16 1.33 -8.52
CA PRO A 113 -17.98 2.31 -9.22
C PRO A 113 -17.20 3.60 -9.43
N GLN A 114 -17.58 4.34 -10.47
CA GLN A 114 -17.05 5.66 -10.76
C GLN A 114 -17.07 6.55 -9.49
N TRP A 115 -15.99 7.32 -9.30
CA TRP A 115 -15.74 8.22 -8.16
C TRP A 115 -15.53 7.54 -6.80
N ALA A 116 -15.57 6.21 -6.72
CA ALA A 116 -15.21 5.53 -5.48
C ALA A 116 -13.70 5.63 -5.20
N THR A 117 -13.38 5.88 -3.93
CA THR A 117 -12.01 5.82 -3.41
C THR A 117 -11.68 4.37 -3.07
N VAL A 118 -10.66 3.81 -3.73
CA VAL A 118 -10.18 2.44 -3.49
C VAL A 118 -9.15 2.41 -2.36
N VAL A 119 -8.33 3.45 -2.29
CA VAL A 119 -7.25 3.59 -1.32
C VAL A 119 -7.28 5.03 -0.83
N ARG A 120 -7.14 5.25 0.47
CA ARG A 120 -7.03 6.59 1.06
C ARG A 120 -5.63 6.86 1.55
N GLU A 121 -5.15 8.07 1.28
CA GLU A 121 -3.88 8.56 1.81
C GLU A 121 -3.83 8.42 3.33
N GLY A 122 -2.69 7.97 3.84
CA GLY A 122 -2.46 7.83 5.26
C GLY A 122 -3.19 6.65 5.90
N GLU A 123 -3.92 5.80 5.18
CA GLU A 123 -4.44 4.52 5.72
C GLU A 123 -3.36 3.43 5.70
N SER A 124 -3.51 2.36 6.48
CA SER A 124 -2.60 1.22 6.42
C SER A 124 -2.69 0.51 5.07
N GLY A 125 -1.55 0.22 4.43
CA GLY A 125 -1.53 -0.58 3.21
C GLY A 125 -1.40 -2.07 3.48
N ASP A 126 -2.44 -2.85 3.16
CA ASP A 126 -2.50 -4.31 3.37
C ASP A 126 -2.54 -5.12 2.08
N GLY A 127 -2.35 -4.49 0.92
CA GLY A 127 -2.33 -5.14 -0.38
C GLY A 127 -2.04 -4.18 -1.53
N MET A 128 -1.89 -4.72 -2.74
CA MET A 128 -1.80 -3.95 -3.98
C MET A 128 -2.91 -4.35 -4.94
N PHE A 129 -3.17 -3.50 -5.92
CA PHE A 129 -4.28 -3.63 -6.85
C PHE A 129 -3.78 -3.59 -8.29
N PHE A 130 -4.28 -4.50 -9.13
CA PHE A 130 -4.06 -4.51 -10.57
C PHE A 130 -5.33 -4.04 -11.28
N ILE A 131 -5.21 -3.03 -12.14
CA ILE A 131 -6.35 -2.47 -12.88
C ILE A 131 -6.67 -3.41 -14.04
N LEU A 132 -7.79 -4.13 -13.92
CA LEU A 132 -8.29 -4.99 -14.98
C LEU A 132 -9.09 -4.19 -16.01
N GLU A 133 -9.86 -3.20 -15.54
CA GLU A 133 -10.69 -2.31 -16.35
C GLU A 133 -10.87 -0.94 -15.67
N GLY A 134 -11.11 0.10 -16.48
CA GLY A 134 -11.36 1.46 -16.03
C GLY A 134 -10.12 2.36 -16.02
N GLU A 135 -10.35 3.60 -15.57
CA GLU A 135 -9.31 4.61 -15.34
C GLU A 135 -9.37 5.07 -13.88
N PHE A 136 -8.21 5.30 -13.27
CA PHE A 136 -8.06 5.70 -11.87
C PHE A 136 -7.11 6.89 -11.79
N ARG A 137 -7.37 7.82 -10.86
CA ARG A 137 -6.42 8.89 -10.54
C ARG A 137 -5.83 8.71 -9.15
N VAL A 138 -4.52 8.92 -9.08
CA VAL A 138 -3.76 9.06 -7.83
C VAL A 138 -3.73 10.53 -7.48
N ARG A 139 -4.22 10.89 -6.28
CA ARG A 139 -4.29 12.29 -5.84
C ARG A 139 -3.80 12.46 -4.40
N THR A 140 -3.38 13.67 -4.07
CA THR A 140 -3.12 14.11 -2.70
C THR A 140 -3.71 15.50 -2.51
N HIS A 141 -3.75 15.99 -1.27
CA HIS A 141 -4.20 17.35 -0.95
C HIS A 141 -3.02 18.20 -0.50
N VAL A 142 -2.68 19.22 -1.28
CA VAL A 142 -1.63 20.19 -0.94
C VAL A 142 -2.27 21.54 -0.68
N ALA A 143 -2.07 22.11 0.51
CA ALA A 143 -2.68 23.37 0.94
C ALA A 143 -4.21 23.42 0.73
N GLY A 144 -4.88 22.31 1.02
CA GLY A 144 -6.34 22.18 0.87
C GLY A 144 -6.83 22.02 -0.57
N ARG A 145 -5.94 21.89 -1.57
CA ARG A 145 -6.30 21.69 -2.98
C ARG A 145 -5.93 20.28 -3.44
N GLU A 146 -6.87 19.64 -4.16
CA GLU A 146 -6.62 18.37 -4.83
C GLU A 146 -5.51 18.56 -5.89
N THR A 147 -4.46 17.76 -5.78
CA THR A 147 -3.36 17.68 -6.75
C THR A 147 -3.31 16.26 -7.31
N VAL A 148 -3.49 16.12 -8.62
CA VAL A 148 -3.40 14.82 -9.30
C VAL A 148 -1.93 14.48 -9.52
N LEU A 149 -1.47 13.40 -8.90
CA LEU A 149 -0.11 12.89 -9.03
C LEU A 149 0.03 12.04 -10.30
N ALA A 150 -0.97 11.22 -10.62
CA ALA A 150 -0.96 10.37 -11.81
C ALA A 150 -2.38 9.95 -12.21
N THR A 151 -2.54 9.62 -13.49
CA THR A 151 -3.69 8.85 -13.99
C THR A 151 -3.17 7.49 -14.41
N LEU A 152 -3.87 6.44 -13.99
CA LEU A 152 -3.55 5.03 -14.20
C LEU A 152 -4.69 4.38 -14.99
N GLY A 153 -4.32 3.63 -16.03
CA GLY A 153 -5.28 2.92 -16.87
C GLY A 153 -5.24 1.41 -16.69
N THR A 154 -6.05 0.75 -17.51
CA THR A 154 -6.06 -0.72 -17.64
C THR A 154 -4.66 -1.28 -17.86
N GLY A 155 -4.34 -2.30 -17.08
CA GLY A 155 -3.07 -3.03 -17.12
C GLY A 155 -1.95 -2.44 -16.26
N GLU A 156 -2.20 -1.32 -15.58
CA GLU A 156 -1.33 -0.77 -14.54
C GLU A 156 -1.71 -1.28 -13.14
N PHE A 157 -0.90 -0.96 -12.13
CA PHE A 157 -1.15 -1.34 -10.73
C PHE A 157 -0.93 -0.17 -9.77
N PHE A 158 -1.46 -0.26 -8.55
CA PHE A 158 -1.21 0.72 -7.48
C PHE A 158 -1.24 0.07 -6.11
N GLY A 159 -0.86 0.83 -5.08
CA GLY A 159 -0.76 0.33 -3.70
C GLY A 159 0.49 -0.51 -3.44
N ASP A 160 1.45 -0.49 -4.36
CA ASP A 160 2.72 -1.21 -4.32
C ASP A 160 3.66 -0.73 -3.20
N MET A 161 3.74 0.57 -2.95
CA MET A 161 4.61 1.13 -1.90
C MET A 161 4.30 0.50 -0.55
N GLY A 162 3.07 0.71 -0.05
CA GLY A 162 2.64 0.13 1.22
C GLY A 162 2.80 -1.39 1.26
N LEU A 163 2.57 -2.11 0.15
CA LEU A 163 2.83 -3.56 0.09
C LEU A 163 4.31 -3.89 0.32
N LEU A 164 5.25 -3.14 -0.24
CA LEU A 164 6.69 -3.44 -0.20
C LEU A 164 7.36 -2.96 1.10
N ASP A 165 7.10 -1.73 1.53
CA ASP A 165 7.78 -1.09 2.66
C ASP A 165 7.00 -1.16 3.99
N ARG A 166 5.78 -1.71 3.94
CA ARG A 166 4.84 -1.76 5.06
C ARG A 166 4.34 -0.38 5.50
N GLY A 167 4.49 0.67 4.70
CA GLY A 167 4.00 2.00 5.04
C GLY A 167 2.49 2.21 4.93
N PRO A 168 2.00 3.36 5.44
CA PRO A 168 0.72 3.87 5.07
C PRO A 168 0.68 4.23 3.58
N ARG A 169 -0.53 4.34 3.05
CA ARG A 169 -0.78 4.72 1.68
C ARG A 169 -0.27 6.13 1.42
N SER A 170 0.53 6.29 0.37
CA SER A 170 1.17 7.56 0.02
C SER A 170 0.23 8.58 -0.63
N ALA A 171 -0.93 8.14 -1.11
CA ALA A 171 -1.90 8.98 -1.81
C ALA A 171 -3.27 8.29 -1.87
N ASP A 172 -4.31 9.07 -2.13
CA ASP A 172 -5.63 8.55 -2.52
C ASP A 172 -5.55 7.93 -3.91
N VAL A 173 -6.33 6.87 -4.14
CA VAL A 173 -6.64 6.35 -5.48
C VAL A 173 -8.14 6.31 -5.67
N VAL A 174 -8.62 7.04 -6.68
CA VAL A 174 -10.05 7.23 -6.98
C VAL A 174 -10.35 6.78 -8.40
N ALA A 175 -11.45 6.05 -8.59
CA ALA A 175 -11.91 5.65 -9.92
C ALA A 175 -12.44 6.86 -10.70
N ASN A 176 -11.95 7.07 -11.91
CA ASN A 176 -12.46 8.09 -12.84
C ASN A 176 -13.64 7.60 -13.69
N THR A 177 -13.72 6.29 -13.91
CA THR A 177 -14.83 5.60 -14.57
C THR A 177 -15.20 4.37 -13.75
N ASP A 178 -16.31 3.70 -14.07
CA ASP A 178 -16.53 2.35 -13.57
C ASP A 178 -15.32 1.47 -13.92
N GLY A 179 -14.90 0.65 -12.96
CA GLY A 179 -13.67 -0.11 -13.06
C GLY A 179 -13.74 -1.44 -12.34
N MET A 180 -12.71 -2.25 -12.58
CA MET A 180 -12.52 -3.54 -11.96
C MET A 180 -11.04 -3.73 -11.64
N VAL A 181 -10.76 -4.16 -10.41
CA VAL A 181 -9.40 -4.38 -9.93
C VAL A 181 -9.25 -5.80 -9.38
N ALA A 182 -8.08 -6.38 -9.51
CA ALA A 182 -7.67 -7.56 -8.75
C ALA A 182 -6.78 -7.11 -7.59
N MET A 183 -7.15 -7.48 -6.37
CA MET A 183 -6.40 -7.19 -5.14
C MET A 183 -5.59 -8.43 -4.75
N ILE A 184 -4.29 -8.24 -4.51
CA ILE A 184 -3.48 -9.24 -3.80
C ILE A 184 -3.15 -8.68 -2.42
N SER A 185 -3.56 -9.40 -1.38
CA SER A 185 -3.23 -9.02 -0.01
C SER A 185 -1.74 -9.24 0.25
N ARG A 186 -1.20 -8.57 1.25
CA ARG A 186 0.18 -8.77 1.70
C ARG A 186 0.47 -10.23 2.01
N SER A 187 -0.40 -10.88 2.78
CA SER A 187 -0.19 -12.27 3.18
C SER A 187 -0.22 -13.20 1.97
N SER A 188 -1.09 -12.95 0.99
CA SER A 188 -1.08 -13.67 -0.28
C SER A 188 0.21 -13.42 -1.08
N PHE A 189 0.69 -12.18 -1.14
CA PHE A 189 1.94 -11.83 -1.81
C PHE A 189 3.17 -12.50 -1.17
N GLU A 190 3.24 -12.50 0.17
CA GLU A 190 4.29 -13.18 0.93
C GLU A 190 4.25 -14.70 0.70
N ARG A 191 3.06 -15.29 0.59
CA ARG A 191 2.91 -16.70 0.20
C ARG A 191 3.37 -16.97 -1.23
N VAL A 192 3.07 -16.10 -2.19
CA VAL A 192 3.62 -16.24 -3.55
C VAL A 192 5.16 -16.23 -3.52
N ALA A 193 5.77 -15.34 -2.73
CA ALA A 193 7.22 -15.26 -2.59
C ALA A 193 7.83 -16.53 -1.96
N ALA A 194 7.14 -17.14 -0.99
CA ALA A 194 7.62 -18.32 -0.28
C ALA A 194 7.33 -19.65 -1.01
N GLU A 195 6.14 -19.80 -1.59
CA GLU A 195 5.61 -21.06 -2.10
C GLU A 195 5.76 -21.20 -3.62
N ALA A 196 5.92 -20.09 -4.37
CA ALA A 196 5.88 -20.09 -5.83
C ALA A 196 7.01 -19.24 -6.44
N GLN A 197 8.26 -19.71 -6.30
CA GLN A 197 9.44 -18.98 -6.78
C GLN A 197 9.42 -18.68 -8.28
N ASP A 198 8.81 -19.55 -9.09
CA ASP A 198 8.66 -19.36 -10.53
C ASP A 198 7.67 -18.23 -10.89
N LEU A 199 6.83 -17.79 -9.95
CA LEU A 199 6.01 -16.57 -10.05
C LEU A 199 6.71 -15.36 -9.44
N ALA A 200 7.34 -15.55 -8.28
CA ALA A 200 7.90 -14.47 -7.48
C ALA A 200 9.01 -13.72 -8.22
N ALA A 201 9.96 -14.44 -8.83
CA ALA A 201 11.10 -13.81 -9.50
C ALA A 201 10.68 -12.96 -10.73
N PRO A 202 9.85 -13.45 -11.67
CA PRO A 202 9.34 -12.63 -12.76
C PRO A 202 8.51 -11.43 -12.29
N LEU A 203 7.66 -11.63 -11.27
CA LEU A 203 6.83 -10.57 -10.71
C LEU A 203 7.69 -9.46 -10.09
N ALA A 204 8.67 -9.82 -9.24
CA ALA A 204 9.59 -8.86 -8.62
C ALA A 204 10.38 -8.07 -9.67
N LEU A 205 10.90 -8.73 -10.70
CA LEU A 205 11.63 -8.06 -11.78
C LEU A 205 10.73 -7.06 -12.54
N ALA A 206 9.50 -7.46 -12.83
CA ALA A 206 8.55 -6.63 -13.56
C ALA A 206 8.03 -5.46 -12.68
N MET A 207 7.90 -5.65 -11.37
CA MET A 207 7.64 -4.58 -10.39
C MET A 207 8.80 -3.60 -10.42
N GLY A 208 10.04 -4.06 -10.25
CA GLY A 208 11.24 -3.22 -10.23
C GLY A 208 11.39 -2.34 -11.48
N LYS A 209 11.11 -2.90 -12.67
CA LYS A 209 11.09 -2.13 -13.93
C LYS A 209 10.04 -1.02 -13.91
N THR A 210 8.83 -1.32 -13.45
CA THR A 210 7.72 -0.35 -13.39
C THR A 210 8.00 0.75 -12.37
N LEU A 211 8.50 0.39 -11.18
CA LEU A 211 8.87 1.35 -10.14
C LEU A 211 10.00 2.26 -10.59
N SER A 212 11.04 1.72 -11.23
CA SER A 212 12.12 2.53 -11.80
C SER A 212 11.60 3.54 -12.83
N ALA A 213 10.67 3.14 -13.70
CA ALA A 213 10.04 4.04 -14.65
C ALA A 213 9.21 5.14 -13.96
N ARG A 214 8.49 4.80 -12.88
CA ARG A 214 7.72 5.77 -12.07
C ARG A 214 8.61 6.79 -11.38
N ILE A 215 9.72 6.36 -10.78
CA ILE A 215 10.70 7.25 -10.15
C ILE A 215 11.25 8.24 -11.18
N ARG A 216 11.72 7.77 -12.34
CA ARG A 216 12.22 8.65 -13.41
C ARG A 216 11.17 9.68 -13.87
N LYS A 217 9.89 9.28 -13.95
CA LYS A 217 8.79 10.18 -14.30
C LYS A 217 8.53 11.22 -13.21
N ALA A 218 8.63 10.83 -11.94
CA ALA A 218 8.51 11.74 -10.80
C ALA A 218 9.66 12.76 -10.77
N ASP A 219 10.91 12.31 -10.89
CA ASP A 219 12.10 13.16 -10.93
C ASP A 219 12.03 14.19 -12.06
N LYS A 220 11.56 13.77 -13.25
CA LYS A 220 11.35 14.67 -14.38
C LYS A 220 10.33 15.77 -14.05
N ARG A 221 9.18 15.41 -13.48
CA ARG A 221 8.13 16.38 -13.10
C ARG A 221 8.61 17.37 -12.04
N LEU A 222 9.38 16.89 -11.06
CA LEU A 222 10.00 17.75 -10.07
C LEU A 222 10.96 18.74 -10.73
N THR A 223 11.83 18.25 -11.62
CA THR A 223 12.78 19.08 -12.37
C THR A 223 12.06 20.14 -13.21
N ASP A 224 11.00 19.75 -13.93
CA ASP A 224 10.22 20.66 -14.77
C ASP A 224 9.51 21.73 -13.91
N SER A 225 8.99 21.35 -12.73
CA SER A 225 8.37 22.28 -11.78
C SER A 225 9.37 23.29 -11.21
N LEU A 226 10.58 22.85 -10.87
CA LEU A 226 11.66 23.73 -10.40
C LEU A 226 12.08 24.73 -11.48
N ARG A 227 12.21 24.27 -12.74
CA ARG A 227 12.52 25.15 -13.88
C ARG A 227 11.45 26.23 -14.07
N LEU A 228 10.18 25.86 -13.98
CA LEU A 228 9.06 26.81 -14.05
C LEU A 228 9.13 27.83 -12.91
N ALA A 229 9.40 27.39 -11.68
CA ALA A 229 9.53 28.30 -10.53
C ALA A 229 10.68 29.30 -10.70
N CYS A 230 11.85 28.85 -11.20
CA CYS A 230 12.98 29.73 -11.47
C CYS A 230 12.78 30.67 -12.67
N ALA A 231 11.92 30.32 -13.64
CA ALA A 231 11.65 31.17 -14.80
C ALA A 231 10.69 32.33 -14.50
N VAL A 232 10.00 32.30 -13.37
CA VAL A 232 9.03 33.31 -12.92
C VAL A 232 9.61 34.19 -11.80
N ALA A 233 10.83 33.90 -11.34
CA ALA A 233 11.60 34.68 -10.36
C ALA A 233 12.59 35.62 -11.05
#